data_AF-A0A2E2N6X9-F1
#
_entry.id   AF-A0A2E2N6X9-F1
#
_cell.length_a   1.000
_cell.length_b   1.000
_cell.length_c   1.000
_cell.angle_alpha   90.00
_cell.angle_beta   90.00
_cell.angle_gamma   90.00
#
_symmetry.space_group_name_H-M   'P 1'
#
loop_
_entity.id
_entity.type
_entity.pdbx_description
1 polymer ?
#
loop_
_entity_poly.entity_id
_entity_poly.type
_entity_poly.pdbx_seq_one_letter_code
_entity_poly.pdbx_strand_id
1 'polypeptide(L)'
;MQRKALGVLAVALVVMIVAVLMVGWSGIDRRVRSLAASELANLEQAQRTVESQAATLEGLISDERALFAAEGSDVAWPEAFNEAQASLDELDGGPAATLREILDSNDDKREDEAERLAAQIAATRIAAMAPTAGIVEGAQELVRFKQELDQNIAQIEADHKRAMGASFESVIPIVQRAQADWPEKREDLAQRLDSLSGTRQGVERVWEDIQPLIERAEADNATPKDIRTLADAAATMHTFADELEIAPGRLRSLVEQLYLSWDKVLTDLTINEGVDVSFSMTTTTIYTRATTSTGAGADASDDRSSRPVIRRVTQSSEPSSSPTATNAVSWEGEPQTAPISKQTFEQYKDKIGMVIEHKSAGKYDHEVETGTPQPAGYAYIAPPGESNRYGRWEQRNGTSFWVFYGQYALMRDLFWGPRWSVGRDDYNAYGRARSRNATYYGDAGGGQQRYGSGGSATRSKYAGSQYVSSGGYRNSRYVQSGGTYRGSRYERSTSSGGYRSGGYSRSGSRSSGK
;
A
#
# COMPACT_ATOMS: atom_id res chain seq x y z
N MET A 1 31.04 -43.87 57.66
CA MET A 1 29.82 -43.82 58.51
C MET A 1 28.66 -43.40 57.61
N GLN A 2 27.94 -44.39 57.07
CA GLN A 2 26.48 -44.62 57.23
C GLN A 2 25.63 -43.48 56.65
N ARG A 3 24.89 -43.56 55.53
CA ARG A 3 23.94 -44.59 55.02
C ARG A 3 23.05 -45.19 56.12
N LYS A 4 21.89 -44.56 56.35
CA LYS A 4 20.53 -45.15 56.52
C LYS A 4 19.61 -44.16 57.25
N ALA A 5 18.62 -43.61 56.55
CA ALA A 5 17.23 -43.37 57.01
C ALA A 5 16.50 -42.46 56.00
N LEU A 6 16.29 -42.98 54.80
CA LEU A 6 15.08 -42.70 54.03
C LEU A 6 13.95 -43.49 54.71
N GLY A 7 12.80 -42.87 54.91
CA GLY A 7 11.57 -43.59 55.28
C GLY A 7 10.85 -42.95 56.45
N VAL A 8 10.09 -41.89 56.16
CA VAL A 8 8.77 -41.56 56.75
C VAL A 8 8.29 -40.19 56.23
N LEU A 9 9.16 -39.30 55.78
CA LEU A 9 8.74 -38.00 55.20
C LEU A 9 8.50 -38.00 53.68
N ALA A 10 8.68 -39.14 53.00
CA ALA A 10 8.48 -39.29 51.55
C ALA A 10 7.01 -39.57 51.15
N VAL A 11 6.08 -39.69 52.11
CA VAL A 11 4.64 -39.85 51.84
C VAL A 11 3.84 -38.62 52.30
N ALA A 12 4.31 -37.86 53.29
CA ALA A 12 3.71 -36.59 53.68
C ALA A 12 4.04 -35.45 52.71
N LEU A 13 5.20 -35.49 52.04
CA LEU A 13 5.63 -34.44 51.10
C LEU A 13 5.04 -34.61 49.69
N VAL A 14 4.59 -35.82 49.32
CA VAL A 14 3.86 -36.05 48.05
C VAL A 14 2.37 -35.72 48.18
N VAL A 15 1.77 -35.87 49.37
CA VAL A 15 0.39 -35.41 49.60
C VAL A 15 0.33 -33.89 49.83
N MET A 16 1.38 -33.27 50.38
CA MET A 16 1.43 -31.80 50.50
C MET A 16 1.83 -31.09 49.18
N ILE A 17 2.55 -31.76 48.27
CA ILE A 17 2.76 -31.25 46.90
C ILE A 17 1.54 -31.49 46.01
N VAL A 18 0.72 -32.51 46.25
CA VAL A 18 -0.56 -32.68 45.52
C VAL A 18 -1.69 -31.80 46.10
N ALA A 19 -1.62 -31.41 47.38
CA ALA A 19 -2.55 -30.44 48.00
C ALA A 19 -2.15 -28.95 47.81
N VAL A 20 -0.94 -28.66 47.32
CA VAL A 20 -0.52 -27.32 46.84
C VAL A 20 -0.56 -27.21 45.30
N LEU A 21 -0.85 -28.31 44.59
CA LEU A 21 -1.12 -28.32 43.14
C LEU A 21 -2.62 -28.37 42.80
N MET A 22 -3.49 -28.16 43.79
CA MET A 22 -4.96 -28.04 43.66
C MET A 22 -5.48 -26.76 44.33
N VAL A 23 -4.70 -25.67 44.26
CA VAL A 23 -5.20 -24.30 44.35
C VAL A 23 -4.93 -23.66 43.01
N GLY A 24 -5.99 -23.16 42.37
CA GLY A 24 -6.10 -22.85 40.94
C GLY A 24 -4.90 -22.15 40.33
N TRP A 25 -4.28 -22.84 39.37
CA TRP A 25 -3.46 -22.22 38.32
C TRP A 25 -4.38 -21.68 37.21
N SER A 26 -5.35 -20.89 37.60
CA SER A 26 -6.21 -20.13 36.70
C SER A 26 -6.18 -18.68 37.18
N GLY A 27 -5.20 -17.95 36.66
CA GLY A 27 -5.16 -16.50 36.76
C GLY A 27 -5.39 -15.92 35.37
N ILE A 28 -5.75 -14.65 35.33
CA ILE A 28 -5.94 -13.86 34.10
C ILE A 28 -4.78 -14.10 33.13
N ASP A 29 -5.09 -14.32 31.84
CA ASP A 29 -4.07 -14.49 30.80
C ASP A 29 -3.04 -13.34 30.85
N ARG A 30 -1.76 -13.68 30.66
CA ARG A 30 -0.66 -12.71 30.67
C ARG A 30 -0.88 -11.57 29.68
N ARG A 31 -1.55 -11.85 28.56
CA ARG A 31 -1.91 -10.86 27.54
C ARG A 31 -2.91 -9.84 28.10
N VAL A 32 -4.01 -10.30 28.69
CA VAL A 32 -5.03 -9.42 29.26
C VAL A 32 -4.44 -8.60 30.41
N ARG A 33 -3.62 -9.21 31.26
CA ARG A 33 -2.88 -8.48 32.31
C ARG A 33 -1.95 -7.42 31.71
N SER A 34 -1.20 -7.74 30.65
CA SER A 34 -0.28 -6.77 30.02
C SER A 34 -1.03 -5.63 29.34
N LEU A 35 -2.16 -5.92 28.68
CA LEU A 35 -3.03 -4.92 28.06
C LEU A 35 -3.61 -3.99 29.13
N ALA A 36 -4.25 -4.54 30.15
CA ALA A 36 -4.84 -3.78 31.24
C ALA A 36 -3.81 -2.90 31.96
N ALA A 37 -2.62 -3.44 32.28
CA ALA A 37 -1.54 -2.66 32.86
C ALA A 37 -1.05 -1.53 31.94
N SER A 38 -0.98 -1.77 30.63
CA SER A 38 -0.62 -0.73 29.67
C SER A 38 -1.66 0.36 29.57
N GLU A 39 -2.96 0.03 29.61
CA GLU A 39 -4.03 1.03 29.53
C GLU A 39 -4.12 1.89 30.79
N LEU A 40 -3.86 1.32 31.97
CA LEU A 40 -3.75 2.08 33.22
C LEU A 40 -2.55 3.05 33.19
N ALA A 41 -1.39 2.61 32.70
CA ALA A 41 -0.22 3.48 32.55
C ALA A 41 -0.47 4.61 31.53
N ASN A 42 -1.15 4.31 30.42
CA ASN A 42 -1.53 5.29 29.42
C ASN A 42 -2.55 6.31 29.95
N LEU A 43 -3.45 5.91 30.86
CA LEU A 43 -4.38 6.82 31.54
C LEU A 43 -3.63 7.83 32.42
N GLU A 44 -2.71 7.35 33.26
CA GLU A 44 -1.87 8.23 34.11
C GLU A 44 -1.03 9.19 33.27
N GLN A 45 -0.48 8.72 32.15
CA GLN A 45 0.25 9.57 31.22
C GLN A 45 -0.63 10.64 30.58
N ALA A 46 -1.88 10.30 30.22
CA ALA A 46 -2.84 11.25 29.66
C ALA A 46 -3.19 12.36 30.67
N GLN A 47 -3.46 12.02 31.94
CA GLN A 47 -3.72 13.02 32.99
C GLN A 47 -2.56 14.00 33.13
N ARG A 48 -1.33 13.50 33.26
CA ARG A 48 -0.13 14.37 33.36
C ARG A 48 0.07 15.24 32.12
N THR A 49 -0.28 14.72 30.94
CA THR A 49 -0.18 15.46 29.68
C THR A 49 -1.19 16.62 29.64
N VAL A 50 -2.45 16.35 29.98
CA VAL A 50 -3.52 17.35 30.03
C VAL A 50 -3.18 18.43 31.06
N GLU A 51 -2.76 18.06 32.27
CA GLU A 51 -2.34 19.01 33.32
C GLU A 51 -1.16 19.89 32.86
N SER A 52 -0.11 19.29 32.30
CA SER A 52 1.06 20.03 31.83
C SER A 52 0.72 20.99 30.69
N GLN A 53 -0.15 20.56 29.77
CA GLN A 53 -0.57 21.39 28.64
C GLN A 53 -1.49 22.53 29.09
N ALA A 54 -2.42 22.27 30.02
CA ALA A 54 -3.28 23.28 30.61
C ALA A 54 -2.46 24.37 31.32
N ALA A 55 -1.45 23.99 32.12
CA ALA A 55 -0.57 24.95 32.79
C ALA A 55 0.26 25.78 31.80
N THR A 56 0.73 25.16 30.71
CA THR A 56 1.45 25.87 29.63
C THR A 56 0.52 26.89 28.96
N LEU A 57 -0.71 26.48 28.65
CA LEU A 57 -1.71 27.35 28.05
C LEU A 57 -2.07 28.53 28.96
N GLU A 58 -2.26 28.28 30.26
CA GLU A 58 -2.55 29.33 31.23
C GLU A 58 -1.43 30.40 31.27
N GLY A 59 -0.16 29.96 31.21
CA GLY A 59 0.97 30.87 31.09
C GLY A 59 0.89 31.75 29.84
N LEU A 60 0.63 31.15 28.67
CA LEU A 60 0.49 31.88 27.40
C LEU A 60 -0.68 32.87 27.44
N ILE A 61 -1.85 32.45 27.95
CA ILE A 61 -3.03 33.32 28.08
C ILE A 61 -2.76 34.48 29.03
N SER A 62 -2.05 34.24 30.14
CA SER A 62 -1.69 35.28 31.10
C SER A 62 -0.77 36.32 30.45
N ASP A 63 0.24 35.88 29.70
CA ASP A 63 1.23 36.77 29.07
C ASP A 63 0.62 37.57 27.91
N GLU A 64 -0.30 36.99 27.15
CA GLU A 64 -0.84 37.56 25.91
C GLU A 64 -2.38 37.64 25.91
N ARG A 65 -2.98 38.08 27.02
CA ARG A 65 -4.44 38.04 27.24
C ARG A 65 -5.28 38.66 26.13
N ALA A 66 -4.85 39.79 25.58
CA ALA A 66 -5.59 40.48 24.53
C ALA A 66 -5.65 39.66 23.22
N LEU A 67 -4.62 38.85 22.95
CA LEU A 67 -4.52 37.97 21.78
C LEU A 67 -5.53 36.82 21.85
N PHE A 68 -5.66 36.20 23.03
CA PHE A 68 -6.55 35.06 23.22
C PHE A 68 -8.01 35.47 23.47
N ALA A 69 -8.25 36.67 24.00
CA ALA A 69 -9.60 37.20 24.24
C ALA A 69 -10.36 37.59 22.95
N ALA A 70 -9.66 37.83 21.84
CA ALA A 70 -10.26 38.34 20.61
C ALA A 70 -11.34 37.43 19.99
N GLU A 71 -11.31 36.13 20.30
CA GLU A 71 -12.28 35.12 19.80
C GLU A 71 -12.83 34.20 20.91
N GLY A 72 -12.64 34.56 22.18
CA GLY A 72 -13.08 33.73 23.31
C GLY A 72 -12.24 32.47 23.52
N SER A 73 -11.04 32.38 22.92
CA SER A 73 -10.11 31.26 23.13
C SER A 73 -9.54 31.24 24.55
N ASP A 74 -9.49 32.40 25.21
CA ASP A 74 -9.18 32.54 26.63
C ASP A 74 -10.19 31.83 27.56
N VAL A 75 -11.38 31.50 27.05
CA VAL A 75 -12.41 30.74 27.79
C VAL A 75 -12.56 29.32 27.23
N ALA A 76 -12.72 29.18 25.92
CA ALA A 76 -13.03 27.90 25.28
C ALA A 76 -11.88 26.88 25.40
N TRP A 77 -10.63 27.33 25.32
CA TRP A 77 -9.49 26.42 25.39
C TRP A 77 -9.25 25.88 26.81
N PRO A 78 -9.24 26.71 27.87
CA PRO A 78 -9.23 26.19 29.24
C PRO A 78 -10.42 25.27 29.55
N GLU A 79 -11.62 25.56 29.03
CA GLU A 79 -12.80 24.71 29.20
C GLU A 79 -12.58 23.31 28.62
N ALA A 80 -12.02 23.21 27.41
CA ALA A 80 -11.68 21.91 26.80
C ALA A 80 -10.69 21.09 27.65
N PHE A 81 -9.68 21.73 28.26
CA PHE A 81 -8.76 21.05 29.17
C PHE A 81 -9.44 20.61 30.49
N ASN A 82 -10.33 21.43 31.03
CA ASN A 82 -11.10 21.08 32.23
C ASN A 82 -12.05 19.89 31.97
N GLU A 83 -12.73 19.86 30.82
CA GLU A 83 -13.59 18.74 30.43
C GLU A 83 -12.78 17.45 30.20
N ALA A 84 -11.62 17.55 29.57
CA ALA A 84 -10.71 16.43 29.37
C ALA A 84 -10.24 15.88 30.72
N GLN A 85 -9.78 16.74 31.63
CA GLN A 85 -9.34 16.33 32.97
C GLN A 85 -10.48 15.66 33.75
N ALA A 86 -11.67 16.25 33.76
CA ALA A 86 -12.84 15.67 34.44
C ALA A 86 -13.19 14.28 33.90
N SER A 87 -13.11 14.10 32.57
CA SER A 87 -13.35 12.78 31.93
C SER A 87 -12.29 11.74 32.31
N LEU A 88 -11.02 12.16 32.43
CA LEU A 88 -9.93 11.27 32.83
C LEU A 88 -10.01 10.91 34.32
N ASP A 89 -10.40 11.84 35.18
CA ASP A 89 -10.59 11.61 36.62
C ASP A 89 -11.78 10.67 36.89
N GLU A 90 -12.87 10.78 36.11
CA GLU A 90 -13.99 9.83 36.16
C GLU A 90 -13.55 8.41 35.76
N LEU A 91 -12.71 8.30 34.72
CA LEU A 91 -12.11 7.01 34.34
C LEU A 91 -11.25 6.42 35.44
N ASP A 92 -10.43 7.25 36.10
CA ASP A 92 -9.53 6.82 37.16
C ASP A 92 -10.29 6.29 38.39
N GLY A 93 -11.31 7.03 38.82
CA GLY A 93 -12.13 6.69 39.99
C GLY A 93 -13.12 5.55 39.80
N GLY A 94 -13.49 5.20 38.56
CA GLY A 94 -14.48 4.16 38.26
C GLY A 94 -13.89 2.95 37.53
N PRO A 95 -13.90 2.91 36.18
CA PRO A 95 -13.40 1.78 35.40
C PRO A 95 -11.96 1.37 35.73
N ALA A 96 -11.04 2.31 35.91
CA ALA A 96 -9.64 2.02 36.19
C ALA A 96 -9.44 1.47 37.61
N ALA A 97 -10.13 2.02 38.62
CA ALA A 97 -10.14 1.47 39.97
C ALA A 97 -10.64 0.02 39.99
N THR A 98 -11.72 -0.28 39.26
CA THR A 98 -12.26 -1.65 39.12
C THR A 98 -11.27 -2.56 38.41
N LEU A 99 -10.60 -2.07 37.36
CA LEU A 99 -9.61 -2.84 36.63
C LEU A 99 -8.39 -3.18 37.50
N ARG A 100 -7.90 -2.23 38.32
CA ARG A 100 -6.83 -2.48 39.30
C ARG A 100 -7.22 -3.56 40.30
N GLU A 101 -8.45 -3.52 40.82
CA GLU A 101 -8.98 -4.55 41.73
C GLU A 101 -9.00 -5.95 41.09
N ILE A 102 -9.40 -6.06 39.81
CA ILE A 102 -9.39 -7.33 39.08
C ILE A 102 -7.95 -7.86 38.90
N LEU A 103 -7.00 -6.97 38.57
CA LEU A 103 -5.60 -7.35 38.39
C LEU A 103 -4.94 -7.82 39.69
N ASP A 104 -5.28 -7.18 40.81
CA ASP A 104 -4.77 -7.50 42.15
C ASP A 104 -5.37 -8.80 42.71
N SER A 105 -6.67 -9.02 42.50
CA SER A 105 -7.35 -10.25 42.92
C SER A 105 -6.96 -11.47 42.08
N ASN A 106 -6.44 -11.27 40.86
CA ASN A 106 -6.04 -12.32 39.93
C ASN A 106 -7.17 -13.34 39.64
N ASP A 107 -8.43 -12.87 39.62
CA ASP A 107 -9.62 -13.69 39.38
C ASP A 107 -9.81 -13.96 37.88
N ASP A 108 -9.60 -15.21 37.47
CA ASP A 108 -9.75 -15.68 36.08
C ASP A 108 -11.18 -15.55 35.54
N LYS A 109 -12.19 -15.57 36.41
CA LYS A 109 -13.60 -15.42 36.00
C LYS A 109 -13.95 -14.02 35.53
N ARG A 110 -13.08 -13.05 35.82
CA ARG A 110 -13.26 -11.63 35.47
C ARG A 110 -12.36 -11.19 34.32
N GLU A 111 -11.77 -12.13 33.57
CA GLU A 111 -10.92 -11.84 32.42
C GLU A 111 -11.66 -11.04 31.33
N ASP A 112 -12.85 -11.47 30.93
CA ASP A 112 -13.69 -10.76 29.94
C ASP A 112 -14.07 -9.35 30.43
N GLU A 113 -14.28 -9.19 31.73
CA GLU A 113 -14.57 -7.90 32.35
C GLU A 113 -13.35 -6.98 32.31
N ALA A 114 -12.15 -7.51 32.61
CA ALA A 114 -10.91 -6.77 32.53
C ALA A 114 -10.59 -6.31 31.11
N GLU A 115 -10.79 -7.17 30.10
CA GLU A 115 -10.59 -6.81 28.69
C GLU A 115 -11.57 -5.71 28.26
N ARG A 116 -12.86 -5.84 28.64
CA ARG A 116 -13.87 -4.81 28.35
C ARG A 116 -13.55 -3.47 29.01
N LEU A 117 -13.12 -3.48 30.28
CA LEU A 117 -12.74 -2.27 31.01
C LEU A 117 -11.49 -1.62 30.39
N ALA A 118 -10.48 -2.40 30.02
CA ALA A 118 -9.29 -1.89 29.33
C ALA A 118 -9.66 -1.23 27.99
N ALA A 119 -10.53 -1.86 27.20
CA ALA A 119 -11.02 -1.27 25.95
C ALA A 119 -11.84 0.02 26.16
N GLN A 120 -12.67 0.06 27.21
CA GLN A 120 -13.42 1.26 27.58
C GLN A 120 -12.50 2.41 27.98
N ILE A 121 -11.51 2.15 28.83
CA ILE A 121 -10.51 3.15 29.25
C ILE A 121 -9.78 3.69 28.03
N ALA A 122 -9.34 2.82 27.12
CA ALA A 122 -8.66 3.24 25.90
C ALA A 122 -9.52 4.17 25.03
N ALA A 123 -10.77 3.77 24.76
CA ALA A 123 -11.68 4.52 23.91
C ALA A 123 -12.05 5.89 24.51
N THR A 124 -12.40 5.93 25.80
CA THR A 124 -12.78 7.18 26.47
C THR A 124 -11.58 8.09 26.66
N ARG A 125 -10.37 7.57 26.96
CA ARG A 125 -9.15 8.39 26.99
C ARG A 125 -8.89 9.08 25.65
N ILE A 126 -8.96 8.33 24.55
CA ILE A 126 -8.76 8.89 23.21
C ILE A 126 -9.81 9.99 22.93
N ALA A 127 -11.07 9.74 23.27
CA ALA A 127 -12.14 10.72 23.08
C ALA A 127 -11.94 11.98 23.96
N ALA A 128 -11.50 11.82 25.21
CA ALA A 128 -11.25 12.93 26.13
C ALA A 128 -10.08 13.81 25.70
N MET A 129 -9.04 13.22 25.10
CA MET A 129 -7.87 13.98 24.63
C MET A 129 -8.10 14.67 23.28
N ALA A 130 -9.01 14.18 22.44
CA ALA A 130 -9.20 14.69 21.09
C ALA A 130 -9.49 16.20 21.01
N PRO A 131 -10.33 16.82 21.87
CA PRO A 131 -10.58 18.26 21.85
C PRO A 131 -9.38 19.11 22.25
N THR A 132 -8.45 18.56 23.03
CA THR A 132 -7.23 19.27 23.49
C THR A 132 -6.09 19.24 22.47
N ALA A 133 -6.22 18.41 21.43
CA ALA A 133 -5.18 18.19 20.44
C ALA A 133 -4.83 19.49 19.69
N GLY A 134 -3.55 19.85 19.68
CA GLY A 134 -3.02 21.00 18.95
C GLY A 134 -3.28 22.37 19.60
N ILE A 135 -4.03 22.47 20.70
CA ILE A 135 -4.34 23.77 21.31
C ILE A 135 -3.07 24.52 21.76
N VAL A 136 -2.18 23.85 22.51
CA VAL A 136 -0.95 24.48 23.01
C VAL A 136 -0.01 24.84 21.86
N GLU A 137 0.11 23.98 20.85
CA GLU A 137 0.92 24.24 19.66
C GLU A 137 0.40 25.46 18.90
N GLY A 138 -0.90 25.52 18.60
CA GLY A 138 -1.52 26.68 17.96
C GLY A 138 -1.39 27.97 18.80
N ALA A 139 -1.48 27.87 20.13
CA ALA A 139 -1.24 29.01 21.02
C ALA A 139 0.19 29.54 20.92
N GLN A 140 1.18 28.63 20.92
CA GLN A 140 2.60 28.97 20.78
C GLN A 140 2.90 29.55 19.39
N GLU A 141 2.35 28.96 18.33
CA GLU A 141 2.47 29.45 16.97
C GLU A 141 1.90 30.87 16.83
N LEU A 142 0.74 31.15 17.43
CA LEU A 142 0.14 32.48 17.39
C LEU A 142 0.98 33.53 18.13
N VAL A 143 1.53 33.17 19.30
CA VAL A 143 2.45 34.06 20.04
C VAL A 143 3.72 34.30 19.24
N ARG A 144 4.30 33.26 18.64
CA ARG A 144 5.47 33.38 17.77
C ARG A 144 5.16 34.22 16.54
N PHE A 145 3.99 34.03 15.94
CA PHE A 145 3.55 34.78 14.77
C PHE A 145 3.54 36.28 15.06
N LYS A 146 2.99 36.67 16.22
CA LYS A 146 3.02 38.05 16.71
C LYS A 146 4.44 38.57 16.93
N GLN A 147 5.33 37.77 17.52
CA GLN A 147 6.72 38.17 17.78
C GLN A 147 7.51 38.39 16.48
N GLU A 148 7.18 37.65 15.43
CA GLU A 148 7.85 37.67 14.13
C GLU A 148 6.98 38.34 13.03
N LEU A 149 6.08 39.26 13.42
CA LEU A 149 5.01 39.79 12.54
C LEU A 149 5.52 40.30 11.19
N ASP A 150 6.56 41.13 11.17
CA ASP A 150 7.13 41.69 9.93
C ASP A 150 7.67 40.59 8.99
N GLN A 151 8.32 39.57 9.55
CA GLN A 151 8.86 38.45 8.77
C GLN A 151 7.72 37.60 8.22
N ASN A 152 6.67 37.39 9.01
CA ASN A 152 5.50 36.64 8.60
C ASN A 152 4.72 37.37 7.51
N ILE A 153 4.54 38.69 7.60
CA ILE A 153 3.93 39.49 6.53
C ILE A 153 4.74 39.33 5.24
N ALA A 154 6.06 39.53 5.28
CA ALA A 154 6.91 39.34 4.11
C ALA A 154 6.79 37.92 3.51
N GLN A 155 6.63 36.90 4.36
CA GLN A 155 6.41 35.53 3.91
C GLN A 155 5.04 35.34 3.25
N ILE A 156 3.96 35.94 3.77
CA ILE A 156 2.63 35.94 3.14
C ILE A 156 2.72 36.55 1.73
N GLU A 157 3.40 37.69 1.57
CA GLU A 157 3.56 38.33 0.26
C GLU A 157 4.37 37.46 -0.70
N ALA A 158 5.42 36.81 -0.20
CA ALA A 158 6.24 35.89 -0.99
C ALA A 158 5.43 34.68 -1.45
N ASP A 159 4.59 34.10 -0.59
CA ASP A 159 3.72 32.98 -0.93
C ASP A 159 2.62 33.39 -1.91
N HIS A 160 2.01 34.56 -1.74
CA HIS A 160 1.09 35.12 -2.74
C HIS A 160 1.77 35.27 -4.11
N LYS A 161 2.97 35.87 -4.16
CA LYS A 161 3.73 36.02 -5.40
C LYS A 161 4.11 34.67 -6.02
N ARG A 162 4.49 33.68 -5.21
CA ARG A 162 4.79 32.31 -5.65
C ARG A 162 3.57 31.65 -6.26
N ALA A 163 2.42 31.72 -5.59
CA ALA A 163 1.15 31.20 -6.05
C ALA A 163 0.70 31.83 -7.38
N MET A 164 0.80 33.15 -7.51
CA MET A 164 0.44 33.87 -8.74
C MET A 164 1.44 33.67 -9.88
N GLY A 165 2.71 33.41 -9.56
CA GLY A 165 3.75 33.06 -10.52
C GLY A 165 3.69 31.63 -11.04
N ALA A 166 3.01 30.72 -10.34
CA ALA A 166 2.87 29.33 -10.75
C ALA A 166 2.08 29.23 -12.07
N SER A 167 2.70 28.76 -13.15
CA SER A 167 2.08 28.68 -14.48
C SER A 167 1.51 27.30 -14.77
N PHE A 168 0.26 27.24 -15.22
CA PHE A 168 -0.43 26.01 -15.64
C PHE A 168 -0.59 25.93 -17.17
N GLU A 169 -0.09 26.93 -17.90
CA GLU A 169 -0.21 27.03 -19.37
C GLU A 169 0.39 25.81 -20.08
N SER A 170 1.43 25.21 -19.50
CA SER A 170 2.05 24.02 -20.08
C SER A 170 1.23 22.74 -19.92
N VAL A 171 0.35 22.65 -18.91
CA VAL A 171 -0.44 21.45 -18.63
C VAL A 171 -1.82 21.48 -19.31
N ILE A 172 -2.40 22.66 -19.53
CA ILE A 172 -3.68 22.83 -20.22
C ILE A 172 -3.75 22.08 -21.57
N PRO A 173 -2.82 22.29 -22.53
CA PRO A 173 -2.90 21.61 -23.83
C PRO A 173 -2.67 20.09 -23.71
N ILE A 174 -1.90 19.63 -22.72
CA ILE A 174 -1.68 18.21 -22.44
C ILE A 174 -2.99 17.56 -21.97
N VAL A 175 -3.69 18.22 -21.05
CA VAL A 175 -4.98 17.77 -20.52
C VAL A 175 -6.05 17.79 -21.62
N GLN A 176 -6.17 18.88 -22.39
CA GLN A 176 -7.13 18.98 -23.49
C GLN A 176 -6.95 17.88 -24.53
N ARG A 177 -5.69 17.56 -24.86
CA ARG A 177 -5.38 16.43 -25.75
C ARG A 177 -5.83 15.10 -25.14
N ALA A 178 -5.55 14.87 -23.86
CA ALA A 178 -5.98 13.66 -23.17
C ALA A 178 -7.51 13.54 -23.09
N GLN A 179 -8.24 14.64 -22.92
CA GLN A 179 -9.71 14.67 -22.95
C GLN A 179 -10.29 14.33 -24.34
N ALA A 180 -9.54 14.58 -25.41
CA ALA A 180 -9.89 14.19 -26.77
C ALA A 180 -9.57 12.71 -27.03
N ASP A 181 -8.36 12.27 -26.65
CA ASP A 181 -7.89 10.90 -26.86
C ASP A 181 -8.60 9.88 -25.95
N TRP A 182 -9.06 10.31 -24.77
CA TRP A 182 -9.69 9.48 -23.74
C TRP A 182 -11.02 10.07 -23.25
N PRO A 183 -12.12 9.94 -24.03
CA PRO A 183 -13.41 10.54 -23.67
C PRO A 183 -13.95 10.11 -22.30
N GLU A 184 -13.68 8.87 -21.87
CA GLU A 184 -14.06 8.35 -20.55
C GLU A 184 -13.41 9.11 -19.38
N LYS A 185 -12.31 9.82 -19.62
CA LYS A 185 -11.57 10.59 -18.60
C LYS A 185 -11.83 12.09 -18.68
N ARG A 186 -12.70 12.53 -19.59
CA ARG A 186 -12.91 13.96 -19.85
C ARG A 186 -13.35 14.73 -18.62
N GLU A 187 -14.34 14.21 -17.90
CA GLU A 187 -14.93 14.86 -16.73
C GLU A 187 -13.95 14.95 -15.56
N ASP A 188 -13.29 13.84 -15.19
CA ASP A 188 -12.27 13.82 -14.14
C ASP A 188 -11.11 14.78 -14.45
N LEU A 189 -10.63 14.81 -15.69
CA LEU A 189 -9.58 15.73 -16.12
C LEU A 189 -10.03 17.20 -16.10
N ALA A 190 -11.30 17.48 -16.43
CA ALA A 190 -11.86 18.83 -16.36
C ALA A 190 -11.95 19.31 -14.90
N GLN A 191 -12.48 18.47 -14.00
CA GLN A 191 -12.58 18.80 -12.57
C GLN A 191 -11.21 19.09 -11.95
N ARG A 192 -10.16 18.35 -12.33
CA ARG A 192 -8.80 18.60 -11.85
C ARG A 192 -8.24 19.93 -12.35
N LEU A 193 -8.53 20.29 -13.60
CA LEU A 193 -8.11 21.58 -14.16
C LEU A 193 -8.87 22.75 -13.51
N ASP A 194 -10.16 22.58 -13.28
CA ASP A 194 -11.00 23.56 -12.58
C ASP A 194 -10.53 23.73 -11.13
N SER A 195 -10.09 22.66 -10.47
CA SER A 195 -9.53 22.72 -9.11
C SER A 195 -8.27 23.59 -9.01
N LEU A 196 -7.40 23.56 -10.03
CA LEU A 196 -6.23 24.47 -10.10
C LEU A 196 -6.66 25.93 -10.19
N SER A 197 -7.65 26.20 -11.05
CA SER A 197 -8.18 27.55 -11.23
C SER A 197 -8.90 28.05 -9.97
N GLY A 198 -9.67 27.18 -9.31
CA GLY A 198 -10.35 27.46 -8.05
C GLY A 198 -9.37 27.74 -6.90
N THR A 199 -8.26 27.00 -6.84
CA THR A 199 -7.20 27.24 -5.85
C THR A 199 -6.54 28.60 -6.05
N ARG A 200 -6.24 28.99 -7.30
CA ARG A 200 -5.72 30.35 -7.59
C ARG A 200 -6.72 31.46 -7.23
N GLN A 201 -8.01 31.27 -7.51
CA GLN A 201 -9.04 32.22 -7.06
C GLN A 201 -9.15 32.28 -5.53
N GLY A 202 -8.88 31.16 -4.84
CA GLY A 202 -8.77 31.10 -3.39
C GLY A 202 -7.63 31.98 -2.87
N VAL A 203 -6.46 31.92 -3.50
CA VAL A 203 -5.30 32.78 -3.21
C VAL A 203 -5.65 34.26 -3.34
N GLU A 204 -6.24 34.67 -4.46
CA GLU A 204 -6.63 36.06 -4.69
C GLU A 204 -7.63 36.55 -3.64
N ARG A 205 -8.63 35.72 -3.30
CA ARG A 205 -9.63 36.06 -2.27
C ARG A 205 -8.99 36.25 -0.89
N VAL A 206 -8.13 35.32 -0.47
CA VAL A 206 -7.43 35.44 0.82
C VAL A 206 -6.55 36.69 0.83
N TRP A 207 -5.85 36.96 -0.27
CA TRP A 207 -5.02 38.16 -0.39
C TRP A 207 -5.83 39.45 -0.28
N GLU A 208 -6.94 39.57 -1.01
CA GLU A 208 -7.85 40.72 -0.95
C GLU A 208 -8.41 40.95 0.46
N ASP A 209 -8.76 39.87 1.17
CA ASP A 209 -9.31 39.95 2.52
C ASP A 209 -8.29 40.47 3.55
N ILE A 210 -7.00 40.14 3.40
CA ILE A 210 -5.96 40.50 4.38
C ILE A 210 -5.17 41.76 4.07
N GLN A 211 -5.24 42.30 2.84
CA GLN A 211 -4.59 43.57 2.47
C GLN A 211 -4.81 44.69 3.51
N PRO A 212 -6.05 45.01 3.95
CA PRO A 212 -6.25 46.06 4.95
C PRO A 212 -5.70 45.71 6.34
N LEU A 213 -5.47 44.43 6.63
CA LEU A 213 -4.85 43.96 7.87
C LEU A 213 -3.34 44.17 7.85
N ILE A 214 -2.71 43.87 6.70
CA ILE A 214 -1.28 44.11 6.46
C ILE A 214 -0.97 45.60 6.61
N GLU A 215 -1.74 46.48 5.96
CA GLU A 215 -1.54 47.94 6.08
C GLU A 215 -1.64 48.43 7.54
N ARG A 216 -2.54 47.85 8.34
CA ARG A 216 -2.65 48.18 9.78
C ARG A 216 -1.47 47.65 10.58
N ALA A 217 -0.99 46.46 10.27
CA ALA A 217 0.17 45.86 10.92
C ALA A 217 1.45 46.66 10.65
N GLU A 218 1.69 47.05 9.39
CA GLU A 218 2.83 47.88 9.00
C GLU A 218 2.78 49.28 9.62
N ALA A 219 1.59 49.79 9.93
CA ALA A 219 1.38 51.05 10.62
C ALA A 219 1.42 50.93 12.16
N ASP A 220 1.86 49.80 12.71
CA ASP A 220 1.88 49.48 14.15
C ASP A 220 0.49 49.60 14.83
N ASN A 221 -0.59 49.41 14.07
CA ASN A 221 -1.99 49.56 14.50
C ASN A 221 -2.79 48.25 14.41
N ALA A 222 -2.14 47.10 14.23
CA ALA A 222 -2.83 45.80 14.19
C ALA A 222 -3.45 45.45 15.55
N THR A 223 -4.74 45.13 15.54
CA THR A 223 -5.42 44.59 16.71
C THR A 223 -5.04 43.12 16.93
N PRO A 224 -5.25 42.54 18.13
CA PRO A 224 -4.98 41.12 18.33
C PRO A 224 -5.86 40.20 17.45
N LYS A 225 -7.05 40.68 17.07
CA LYS A 225 -7.90 40.02 16.08
C LYS A 225 -7.25 40.03 14.68
N ASP A 226 -6.70 41.17 14.27
CA ASP A 226 -6.01 41.29 12.98
C ASP A 226 -4.82 40.31 12.90
N ILE A 227 -4.02 40.21 13.97
CA ILE A 227 -2.88 39.29 14.06
C ILE A 227 -3.31 37.84 13.87
N ARG A 228 -4.41 37.43 14.50
CA ARG A 228 -4.94 36.07 14.36
C ARG A 228 -5.45 35.80 12.94
N THR A 229 -6.22 36.71 12.37
CA THR A 229 -6.68 36.58 10.98
C THR A 229 -5.50 36.52 9.99
N LEU A 230 -4.43 37.28 10.24
CA LEU A 230 -3.19 37.20 9.45
C LEU A 230 -2.50 35.84 9.62
N ALA A 231 -2.44 35.27 10.81
CA ALA A 231 -1.86 33.95 11.06
C ALA A 231 -2.61 32.83 10.31
N ASP A 232 -3.95 32.82 10.39
CA ASP A 232 -4.79 31.85 9.68
C ASP A 232 -4.65 31.99 8.15
N ALA A 233 -4.59 33.23 7.67
CA ALA A 233 -4.39 33.52 6.26
C ALA A 233 -2.99 33.11 5.79
N ALA A 234 -1.96 33.26 6.62
CA ALA A 234 -0.60 32.83 6.29
C ALA A 234 -0.54 31.31 6.06
N ALA A 235 -1.10 30.51 6.98
CA ALA A 235 -1.15 29.06 6.84
C ALA A 235 -1.94 28.64 5.57
N THR A 236 -3.06 29.31 5.31
CA THR A 236 -3.89 29.07 4.12
C THR A 236 -3.15 29.43 2.83
N MET A 237 -2.52 30.60 2.78
CA MET A 237 -1.76 31.09 1.63
C MET A 237 -0.58 30.17 1.31
N HIS A 238 0.15 29.75 2.34
CA HIS A 238 1.26 28.80 2.20
C HIS A 238 0.81 27.48 1.59
N THR A 239 -0.29 26.91 2.11
CA THR A 239 -0.88 25.66 1.60
C THR A 239 -1.31 25.79 0.14
N PHE A 240 -1.95 26.91 -0.24
CA PHE A 240 -2.34 27.14 -1.63
C PHE A 240 -1.13 27.30 -2.55
N ALA A 241 -0.10 28.03 -2.12
CA ALA A 241 1.11 28.24 -2.90
C ALA A 241 1.84 26.92 -3.16
N ASP A 242 1.95 26.04 -2.15
CA ASP A 242 2.50 24.69 -2.29
C ASP A 242 1.69 23.82 -3.25
N GLU A 243 0.36 23.83 -3.12
CA GLU A 243 -0.49 23.01 -4.00
C GLU A 243 -0.40 23.51 -5.45
N LEU A 244 -0.41 24.82 -5.69
CA LEU A 244 -0.26 25.39 -7.04
C LEU A 244 1.11 25.10 -7.66
N GLU A 245 2.17 24.97 -6.86
CA GLU A 245 3.48 24.60 -7.33
C GLU A 245 3.54 23.12 -7.78
N ILE A 246 2.92 22.22 -7.02
CA ILE A 246 3.08 20.77 -7.21
C ILE A 246 1.99 20.17 -8.11
N ALA A 247 0.74 20.64 -7.99
CA ALA A 247 -0.42 20.05 -8.64
C ALA A 247 -0.33 19.98 -10.18
N PRO A 248 0.25 20.94 -10.91
CA PRO A 248 0.41 20.83 -12.36
C PRO A 248 1.31 19.66 -12.76
N GLY A 249 2.38 19.41 -12.00
CA GLY A 249 3.26 18.26 -12.19
C GLY A 249 2.55 16.95 -11.91
N ARG A 250 1.74 16.88 -10.84
CA ARG A 250 0.90 15.71 -10.54
C ARG A 250 -0.12 15.46 -11.65
N LEU A 251 -0.81 16.49 -12.13
CA LEU A 251 -1.80 16.37 -13.21
C LEU A 251 -1.14 15.92 -14.52
N ARG A 252 0.03 16.46 -14.85
CA ARG A 252 0.83 15.99 -15.99
C ARG A 252 1.18 14.51 -15.87
N SER A 253 1.71 14.09 -14.72
CA SER A 253 2.05 12.68 -14.47
C SER A 253 0.83 11.78 -14.59
N LEU A 254 -0.32 12.22 -14.06
CA LEU A 254 -1.59 11.50 -14.16
C LEU A 254 -2.04 11.35 -15.62
N VAL A 255 -1.92 12.41 -16.44
CA VAL A 255 -2.20 12.33 -17.88
C VAL A 255 -1.22 11.38 -18.58
N GLU A 256 0.07 11.42 -18.23
CA GLU A 256 1.08 10.51 -18.80
C GLU A 256 0.75 9.04 -18.53
N GLN A 257 0.12 8.72 -17.38
CA GLN A 257 -0.36 7.36 -17.11
C GLN A 257 -1.38 6.87 -18.12
N LEU A 258 -2.25 7.75 -18.64
CA LEU A 258 -3.27 7.36 -19.63
C LEU A 258 -2.64 6.89 -20.94
N TYR A 259 -1.48 7.44 -21.30
CA TYR A 259 -0.73 7.01 -22.48
C TYR A 259 0.21 5.86 -22.21
N LEU A 260 0.37 5.42 -20.96
CA LEU A 260 1.27 4.34 -20.60
C LEU A 260 0.47 3.10 -20.21
N SER A 261 0.54 2.06 -21.03
CA SER A 261 0.09 0.72 -20.64
C SER A 261 1.26 -0.09 -20.09
N TRP A 262 0.98 -1.08 -19.26
CA TRP A 262 2.01 -1.99 -18.79
C TRP A 262 1.49 -3.39 -18.43
N ASP A 263 2.38 -4.37 -18.58
CA ASP A 263 2.19 -5.77 -18.19
C ASP A 263 3.21 -6.12 -17.10
N LYS A 264 2.77 -6.49 -15.89
CA LYS A 264 3.65 -7.01 -14.84
C LYS A 264 3.75 -8.53 -14.97
N VAL A 265 4.89 -8.99 -15.45
CA VAL A 265 5.16 -10.41 -15.73
C VAL A 265 5.85 -11.05 -14.54
N LEU A 266 5.35 -12.20 -14.08
CA LEU A 266 6.04 -13.04 -13.12
C LEU A 266 7.22 -13.74 -13.80
N THR A 267 8.45 -13.36 -13.42
CA THR A 267 9.66 -13.86 -14.07
C THR A 267 10.41 -14.91 -13.25
N ASP A 268 10.29 -14.87 -11.92
CA ASP A 268 10.89 -15.89 -11.05
C ASP A 268 10.14 -16.04 -9.72
N LEU A 269 10.33 -17.19 -9.08
CA LEU A 269 9.92 -17.47 -7.72
C LEU A 269 11.08 -18.16 -7.02
N THR A 270 11.38 -17.72 -5.79
CA THR A 270 12.50 -18.26 -5.01
C THR A 270 12.03 -18.83 -3.68
N ILE A 271 12.62 -19.98 -3.32
CA ILE A 271 12.57 -20.52 -1.97
C ILE A 271 13.97 -20.35 -1.36
N ASN A 272 14.08 -19.52 -0.33
CA ASN A 272 15.31 -19.39 0.43
C ASN A 272 15.20 -20.26 1.69
N GLU A 273 15.92 -21.38 1.69
CA GLU A 273 15.99 -22.30 2.83
C GLU A 273 17.14 -21.89 3.78
N GLY A 274 16.95 -20.79 4.53
CA GLY A 274 17.91 -20.24 5.50
C GLY A 274 17.70 -20.76 6.93
N VAL A 275 17.75 -19.89 7.95
CA VAL A 275 17.30 -20.25 9.33
C VAL A 275 15.77 -20.38 9.37
N ASP A 276 15.07 -19.68 8.49
CA ASP A 276 13.65 -19.85 8.20
C ASP A 276 13.46 -20.04 6.68
N VAL A 277 12.34 -20.65 6.28
CA VAL A 277 11.95 -20.70 4.86
C VAL A 277 11.28 -19.38 4.51
N SER A 278 11.84 -18.67 3.55
CA SER A 278 11.22 -17.46 2.99
C SER A 278 11.00 -17.61 1.49
N PHE A 279 9.96 -16.95 1.01
CA PHE A 279 9.57 -16.95 -0.39
C PHE A 279 9.77 -15.56 -0.95
N SER A 280 10.27 -15.47 -2.17
CA SER A 280 10.28 -14.21 -2.91
C SER A 280 9.76 -14.40 -4.32
N MET A 281 9.24 -13.30 -4.87
CA MET A 281 8.71 -13.22 -6.21
C MET A 281 9.45 -12.15 -6.97
N THR A 282 9.94 -12.50 -8.16
CA THR A 282 10.58 -11.55 -9.08
C THR A 282 9.65 -11.26 -10.23
N THR A 283 9.28 -9.99 -10.38
CA THR A 283 8.43 -9.50 -11.47
C THR A 283 9.20 -8.55 -12.35
N THR A 284 8.87 -8.53 -13.64
CA THR A 284 9.41 -7.58 -14.60
C THR A 284 8.26 -6.88 -15.30
N THR A 285 8.28 -5.56 -15.34
CA THR A 285 7.21 -4.76 -15.94
C THR A 285 7.58 -4.39 -17.37
N ILE A 286 6.72 -4.74 -18.31
CA ILE A 286 6.87 -4.34 -19.71
C ILE A 286 5.96 -3.14 -19.94
N TYR A 287 6.55 -2.01 -20.26
CA TYR A 287 5.85 -0.76 -20.53
C TYR A 287 5.61 -0.60 -22.03
N THR A 288 4.47 -0.03 -22.39
CA THR A 288 4.13 0.35 -23.76
C THR A 288 3.41 1.68 -23.77
N ARG A 289 4.01 2.66 -24.46
CA ARG A 289 3.43 3.98 -24.69
C ARG A 289 2.46 3.92 -25.87
N ALA A 290 1.21 4.30 -25.65
CA ALA A 290 0.25 4.52 -26.71
C ALA A 290 0.66 5.77 -27.51
N THR A 291 0.91 5.59 -28.80
CA THR A 291 1.05 6.71 -29.74
C THR A 291 -0.32 7.25 -30.10
N THR A 292 -0.47 8.57 -30.19
CA THR A 292 -1.75 9.19 -30.55
C THR A 292 -2.19 8.77 -31.95
N SER A 293 -3.41 8.26 -32.07
CA SER A 293 -4.00 7.90 -33.34
C SER A 293 -4.44 9.15 -34.09
N THR A 294 -3.54 9.72 -34.88
CA THR A 294 -3.92 10.51 -36.05
C THR A 294 -3.22 9.88 -37.24
N GLY A 295 -3.98 9.09 -38.01
CA GLY A 295 -3.48 8.37 -39.16
C GLY A 295 -4.16 7.03 -39.36
N ALA A 296 -5.44 7.06 -39.74
CA ALA A 296 -5.97 6.02 -40.63
C ALA A 296 -5.05 5.93 -41.85
N GLY A 297 -4.89 4.73 -42.41
CA GLY A 297 -3.91 4.40 -43.44
C GLY A 297 -3.66 5.49 -44.48
N ALA A 298 -2.43 5.99 -44.51
CA ALA A 298 -1.82 6.66 -45.65
C ALA A 298 -0.31 6.40 -45.57
N ASP A 299 0.20 5.69 -46.58
CA ASP A 299 1.60 5.57 -46.97
C ASP A 299 2.65 5.17 -45.92
N ALA A 300 2.67 3.88 -45.60
CA ALA A 300 3.95 3.18 -45.47
C ALA A 300 4.19 2.38 -46.76
N SER A 301 4.40 3.10 -47.86
CA SER A 301 4.95 2.55 -49.09
C SER A 301 6.40 2.15 -48.83
N ASP A 302 6.61 0.84 -48.85
CA ASP A 302 7.81 0.14 -49.35
C ASP A 302 9.14 0.92 -49.29
N ASP A 303 9.80 0.92 -48.13
CA ASP A 303 11.25 1.05 -48.08
C ASP A 303 11.87 -0.17 -47.37
N ARG A 304 12.32 -1.12 -48.17
CA ARG A 304 13.05 -2.33 -47.76
C ARG A 304 14.50 -2.07 -47.32
N SER A 305 14.89 -0.83 -47.04
CA SER A 305 16.30 -0.44 -46.92
C SER A 305 16.66 0.20 -45.58
N SER A 306 16.06 -0.21 -44.46
CA SER A 306 16.54 0.25 -43.14
C SER A 306 16.32 -0.82 -42.07
N ARG A 307 17.31 -1.71 -41.92
CA ARG A 307 17.44 -2.56 -40.73
C ARG A 307 18.07 -1.73 -39.60
N PRO A 308 17.38 -1.47 -38.47
CA PRO A 308 18.06 -0.93 -37.30
C PRO A 308 19.02 -1.99 -36.76
N VAL A 309 20.30 -1.63 -36.67
CA VAL A 309 21.35 -2.45 -36.06
C VAL A 309 21.14 -2.45 -34.55
N ILE A 310 20.77 -3.61 -33.98
CA ILE A 310 20.64 -3.79 -32.54
C ILE A 310 22.05 -4.04 -31.94
N ARG A 311 22.59 -3.07 -31.19
CA ARG A 311 23.73 -3.32 -30.29
C ARG A 311 23.22 -3.81 -28.94
N ARG A 312 23.63 -5.03 -28.58
CA ARG A 312 23.45 -5.61 -27.24
C ARG A 312 24.35 -4.85 -26.26
N VAL A 313 23.78 -4.08 -25.34
CA VAL A 313 24.54 -3.49 -24.23
C VAL A 313 24.67 -4.55 -23.14
N THR A 314 25.90 -5.04 -22.94
CA THR A 314 26.30 -5.86 -21.80
C THR A 314 26.69 -4.97 -20.61
N GLN A 315 26.20 -5.35 -19.42
CA GLN A 315 26.50 -4.88 -18.05
C GLN A 315 27.71 -3.93 -17.83
N SER A 316 27.51 -2.86 -17.03
CA SER A 316 28.14 -2.69 -15.70
C SER A 316 27.66 -1.42 -14.97
N SER A 317 27.17 -1.61 -13.74
CA SER A 317 27.27 -0.77 -12.51
C SER A 317 27.02 0.76 -12.50
N GLU A 318 26.11 1.13 -11.58
CA GLU A 318 25.83 2.41 -10.88
C GLU A 318 24.64 3.28 -11.33
N PRO A 319 23.88 3.84 -10.36
CA PRO A 319 22.49 4.23 -10.53
C PRO A 319 22.38 5.71 -10.86
N SER A 320 21.82 6.03 -12.01
CA SER A 320 21.36 7.39 -12.32
C SER A 320 20.04 7.31 -13.04
N SER A 321 19.07 8.00 -12.47
CA SER A 321 17.80 8.42 -13.01
C SER A 321 17.85 8.64 -14.53
N SER A 322 16.85 8.09 -15.22
CA SER A 322 16.50 8.32 -16.63
C SER A 322 17.41 7.66 -17.67
N PRO A 323 17.01 6.52 -18.29
CA PRO A 323 17.61 6.11 -19.54
C PRO A 323 17.15 7.07 -20.65
N THR A 324 18.09 7.91 -21.09
CA THR A 324 18.02 8.58 -22.39
C THR A 324 18.06 7.51 -23.48
N ALA A 325 16.89 7.00 -23.88
CA ALA A 325 16.71 6.16 -25.07
C ALA A 325 15.55 6.71 -25.91
N THR A 326 15.96 7.46 -26.92
CA THR A 326 15.21 8.04 -28.03
C THR A 326 14.18 7.06 -28.63
N ASN A 327 12.92 7.48 -28.72
CA ASN A 327 11.83 6.91 -29.56
C ASN A 327 11.31 5.49 -29.28
N ALA A 328 11.74 4.77 -28.24
CA ALA A 328 11.21 3.43 -27.96
C ALA A 328 9.76 3.49 -27.44
N VAL A 329 8.83 2.88 -28.19
CA VAL A 329 7.39 2.83 -27.85
C VAL A 329 7.10 1.75 -26.79
N SER A 330 7.99 0.77 -26.62
CA SER A 330 7.91 -0.26 -25.59
C SER A 330 9.28 -0.53 -24.98
N TRP A 331 9.34 -0.80 -23.67
CA TRP A 331 10.58 -1.13 -22.95
C TRP A 331 10.31 -2.04 -21.77
N GLU A 332 11.35 -2.76 -21.34
CA GLU A 332 11.33 -3.61 -20.15
C GLU A 332 11.93 -2.84 -18.97
N GLY A 333 11.23 -2.83 -17.83
CA GLY A 333 11.74 -2.28 -16.58
C GLY A 333 12.74 -3.21 -15.90
N GLU A 334 13.37 -2.72 -14.84
CA GLU A 334 14.25 -3.58 -14.04
C GLU A 334 13.46 -4.67 -13.28
N PRO A 335 13.97 -5.90 -13.19
CA PRO A 335 13.36 -6.94 -12.39
C PRO A 335 13.28 -6.54 -10.91
N GLN A 336 12.09 -6.62 -10.33
CA GLN A 336 11.85 -6.31 -8.92
C GLN A 336 11.57 -7.59 -8.15
N THR A 337 12.33 -7.82 -7.08
CA THR A 337 12.16 -8.98 -6.18
C THR A 337 11.58 -8.53 -4.84
N ALA A 338 10.45 -9.11 -4.45
CA ALA A 338 9.80 -8.81 -3.18
C ALA A 338 9.58 -10.09 -2.34
N PRO A 339 9.69 -10.02 -1.00
CA PRO A 339 9.29 -11.12 -0.14
C PRO A 339 7.77 -11.33 -0.23
N ILE A 340 7.33 -12.59 -0.23
CA ILE A 340 5.92 -12.96 -0.35
C ILE A 340 5.52 -14.02 0.68
N SER A 341 4.22 -14.12 0.94
CA SER A 341 3.67 -15.18 1.77
C SER A 341 3.76 -16.55 1.07
N LYS A 342 3.71 -17.62 1.85
CA LYS A 342 3.55 -18.99 1.33
C LYS A 342 2.31 -19.12 0.45
N GLN A 343 1.18 -18.52 0.85
CA GLN A 343 -0.07 -18.60 0.10
C GLN A 343 0.09 -17.98 -1.31
N THR A 344 0.74 -16.82 -1.38
CA THR A 344 1.08 -16.14 -2.63
C THR A 344 2.00 -17.01 -3.50
N PHE A 345 3.00 -17.65 -2.89
CA PHE A 345 3.90 -18.55 -3.61
C PHE A 345 3.12 -19.71 -4.24
N GLU A 346 2.28 -20.40 -3.47
CA GLU A 346 1.49 -21.54 -3.96
C GLU A 346 0.49 -21.13 -5.04
N GLN A 347 -0.07 -19.91 -4.96
CA GLN A 347 -0.97 -19.36 -5.97
C GLN A 347 -0.27 -19.11 -7.31
N TYR A 348 0.99 -18.62 -7.26
CA TYR A 348 1.73 -18.19 -8.45
C TYR A 348 2.76 -19.19 -8.96
N LYS A 349 3.03 -20.29 -8.26
CA LYS A 349 4.06 -21.28 -8.63
C LYS A 349 3.92 -21.83 -10.05
N ASP A 350 2.69 -21.94 -10.56
CA ASP A 350 2.42 -22.44 -11.92
C ASP A 350 2.30 -21.31 -12.96
N LYS A 351 2.60 -20.05 -12.59
CA LYS A 351 2.31 -18.85 -13.39
C LYS A 351 3.57 -18.11 -13.87
N ILE A 352 4.75 -18.73 -13.85
CA ILE A 352 5.96 -18.08 -14.37
C ILE A 352 5.81 -17.81 -15.87
N GLY A 353 6.28 -16.65 -16.28
CA GLY A 353 6.10 -16.06 -17.61
C GLY A 353 4.72 -15.45 -17.85
N MET A 354 3.81 -15.49 -16.88
CA MET A 354 2.46 -14.94 -17.02
C MET A 354 2.39 -13.51 -16.49
N VAL A 355 1.52 -12.71 -17.10
CA VAL A 355 1.10 -11.41 -16.59
C VAL A 355 0.19 -11.64 -15.41
N ILE A 356 0.55 -11.08 -14.26
CA ILE A 356 -0.22 -11.17 -13.02
C ILE A 356 -0.99 -9.88 -12.72
N GLU A 357 -0.57 -8.76 -13.32
CA GLU A 357 -1.26 -7.48 -13.27
C GLU A 357 -1.09 -6.77 -14.62
N HIS A 358 -2.15 -6.14 -15.08
CA HIS A 358 -2.16 -5.40 -16.33
C HIS A 358 -2.79 -4.03 -16.13
N LYS A 359 -2.25 -3.01 -16.79
CA LYS A 359 -2.91 -1.72 -16.95
C LYS A 359 -3.03 -1.38 -18.42
N SER A 360 -4.27 -1.28 -18.88
CA SER A 360 -4.61 -0.80 -20.21
C SER A 360 -4.26 0.70 -20.36
N ALA A 361 -3.94 1.13 -21.58
CA ALA A 361 -3.90 2.57 -21.87
C ALA A 361 -5.31 3.17 -21.71
N GLY A 362 -5.39 4.42 -21.28
CA GLY A 362 -6.64 5.09 -20.88
C GLY A 362 -7.06 4.84 -19.44
N LYS A 363 -6.26 4.08 -18.67
CA LYS A 363 -6.46 3.82 -17.25
C LYS A 363 -5.35 4.44 -16.40
N TYR A 364 -5.71 4.89 -15.21
CA TYR A 364 -4.79 5.33 -14.18
C TYR A 364 -4.13 4.14 -13.48
N ASP A 365 -3.00 4.37 -12.81
CA ASP A 365 -2.27 3.31 -12.09
C ASP A 365 -3.04 2.72 -10.90
N HIS A 366 -4.12 3.36 -10.43
CA HIS A 366 -5.01 2.78 -9.44
C HIS A 366 -6.15 1.93 -10.06
N GLU A 367 -6.33 1.98 -11.39
CA GLU A 367 -7.34 1.21 -12.14
C GLU A 367 -6.75 -0.09 -12.72
N VAL A 368 -5.75 -0.65 -12.05
CA VAL A 368 -5.06 -1.86 -12.49
C VAL A 368 -5.98 -3.07 -12.49
N GLU A 369 -5.90 -3.85 -13.55
CA GLU A 369 -6.57 -5.14 -13.67
C GLU A 369 -5.75 -6.21 -12.93
N THR A 370 -6.15 -6.50 -11.70
CA THR A 370 -5.63 -7.61 -10.87
C THR A 370 -6.44 -8.89 -11.15
N GLY A 371 -6.40 -9.33 -12.41
CA GLY A 371 -7.23 -10.41 -12.91
C GLY A 371 -6.59 -11.80 -12.82
N THR A 372 -7.27 -12.77 -13.44
CA THR A 372 -6.71 -14.11 -13.67
C THR A 372 -5.42 -13.99 -14.49
N PRO A 373 -4.30 -14.61 -14.09
CA PRO A 373 -3.06 -14.54 -14.85
C PRO A 373 -3.23 -14.97 -16.30
N GLN A 374 -2.56 -14.28 -17.21
CA GLN A 374 -2.68 -14.46 -18.66
C GLN A 374 -1.32 -14.41 -19.33
N PRO A 375 -1.15 -14.99 -20.53
CA PRO A 375 0.14 -14.88 -21.22
C PRO A 375 0.40 -13.43 -21.64
N ALA A 376 1.65 -12.99 -21.54
CA ALA A 376 2.02 -11.62 -21.88
C ALA A 376 1.68 -11.27 -23.33
N GLY A 377 1.22 -10.04 -23.57
CA GLY A 377 0.82 -9.58 -24.90
C GLY A 377 -0.63 -9.87 -25.31
N TYR A 378 -1.35 -10.80 -24.68
CA TYR A 378 -2.74 -11.11 -25.07
C TYR A 378 -3.72 -9.96 -24.77
N ALA A 379 -3.44 -9.13 -23.76
CA ALA A 379 -4.25 -7.95 -23.44
C ALA A 379 -4.29 -6.91 -24.58
N TYR A 380 -3.28 -6.92 -25.45
CA TYR A 380 -3.12 -5.95 -26.53
C TYR A 380 -3.77 -6.39 -27.85
N ILE A 381 -4.35 -7.58 -27.90
CA ILE A 381 -4.93 -8.17 -29.12
C ILE A 381 -6.41 -7.81 -29.19
N ALA A 382 -6.84 -7.32 -30.35
CA ALA A 382 -8.27 -7.06 -30.61
C ALA A 382 -9.03 -8.37 -30.90
N PRO A 383 -10.35 -8.42 -30.69
CA PRO A 383 -11.18 -9.54 -31.14
C PRO A 383 -10.94 -9.93 -32.60
N PRO A 384 -11.10 -11.21 -32.98
CA PRO A 384 -10.85 -11.67 -34.35
C PRO A 384 -11.65 -10.89 -35.39
N GLY A 385 -10.96 -10.33 -36.38
CA GLY A 385 -11.56 -9.52 -37.44
C GLY A 385 -11.55 -8.02 -37.16
N GLU A 386 -11.17 -7.61 -35.95
CA GLU A 386 -11.01 -6.21 -35.58
C GLU A 386 -9.55 -5.76 -35.64
N SER A 387 -9.33 -4.45 -35.56
CA SER A 387 -8.01 -3.88 -35.35
C SER A 387 -8.07 -2.91 -34.19
N ASN A 388 -6.93 -2.68 -33.55
CA ASN A 388 -6.82 -1.66 -32.52
C ASN A 388 -5.54 -0.85 -32.75
N ARG A 389 -5.21 0.04 -31.81
CA ARG A 389 -4.00 0.88 -31.90
C ARG A 389 -2.69 0.11 -31.93
N TYR A 390 -2.67 -1.15 -31.50
CA TYR A 390 -1.46 -1.96 -31.41
C TYR A 390 -1.25 -2.84 -32.64
N GLY A 391 -2.31 -3.23 -33.35
CA GLY A 391 -2.20 -4.14 -34.48
C GLY A 391 -3.52 -4.50 -35.16
N ARG A 392 -3.44 -5.52 -36.02
CA ARG A 392 -4.57 -6.06 -36.80
C ARG A 392 -4.42 -7.57 -37.02
N TRP A 393 -5.52 -8.22 -37.38
CA TRP A 393 -5.50 -9.60 -37.89
C TRP A 393 -5.10 -9.63 -39.36
N GLU A 394 -4.12 -10.47 -39.70
CA GLU A 394 -3.73 -10.75 -41.09
C GLU A 394 -4.06 -12.20 -41.48
N GLN A 395 -4.45 -12.39 -42.74
CA GLN A 395 -4.72 -13.70 -43.31
C GLN A 395 -3.57 -14.13 -44.21
N ARG A 396 -3.02 -15.32 -43.96
CA ARG A 396 -2.01 -15.94 -44.84
C ARG A 396 -2.28 -17.44 -44.94
N ASN A 397 -2.38 -17.94 -46.17
CA ASN A 397 -2.56 -19.37 -46.47
C ASN A 397 -3.73 -20.01 -45.68
N GLY A 398 -4.88 -19.33 -45.62
CA GLY A 398 -6.09 -19.84 -44.94
C GLY A 398 -6.05 -19.78 -43.40
N THR A 399 -4.97 -19.26 -42.79
CA THR A 399 -4.86 -19.06 -41.34
C THR A 399 -4.81 -17.57 -41.00
N SER A 400 -5.51 -17.16 -39.95
CA SER A 400 -5.49 -15.78 -39.43
C SER A 400 -4.59 -15.67 -38.20
N PHE A 401 -3.71 -14.66 -38.17
CA PHE A 401 -2.81 -14.39 -37.04
C PHE A 401 -2.72 -12.90 -36.73
N TRP A 402 -2.44 -12.56 -35.47
CA TRP A 402 -2.28 -11.17 -35.04
C TRP A 402 -0.92 -10.61 -35.44
N VAL A 403 -0.91 -9.37 -35.93
CA VAL A 403 0.29 -8.62 -36.29
C VAL A 403 0.28 -7.27 -35.59
N PHE A 404 1.32 -7.00 -34.80
CA PHE A 404 1.56 -5.67 -34.24
C PHE A 404 2.01 -4.70 -35.32
N TYR A 405 1.55 -3.45 -35.26
CA TYR A 405 2.10 -2.40 -36.11
C TYR A 405 3.58 -2.17 -35.84
N GLY A 406 4.31 -1.66 -36.84
CA GLY A 406 5.78 -1.58 -36.82
C GLY A 406 6.35 -0.94 -35.56
N GLN A 407 5.72 0.13 -35.06
CA GLN A 407 6.14 0.81 -33.82
C GLN A 407 6.03 -0.06 -32.56
N TYR A 408 5.17 -1.08 -32.57
CA TYR A 408 4.95 -2.05 -31.49
C TYR A 408 5.60 -3.41 -31.79
N ALA A 409 6.37 -3.54 -32.88
CA ALA A 409 7.00 -4.82 -33.25
C ALA A 409 7.97 -5.35 -32.18
N LEU A 410 8.55 -4.44 -31.37
CA LEU A 410 9.39 -4.79 -30.21
C LEU A 410 8.60 -5.50 -29.11
N MET A 411 7.30 -5.20 -28.93
CA MET A 411 6.46 -5.88 -27.93
C MET A 411 6.47 -7.39 -28.10
N ARG A 412 6.40 -7.87 -29.36
CA ARG A 412 6.49 -9.31 -29.65
C ARG A 412 7.76 -9.93 -29.09
N ASP A 413 8.90 -9.25 -29.25
CA ASP A 413 10.20 -9.72 -28.78
C ASP A 413 10.25 -9.72 -27.24
N LEU A 414 9.79 -8.62 -26.63
CA LEU A 414 9.71 -8.45 -25.18
C LEU A 414 8.77 -9.42 -24.49
N PHE A 415 7.71 -9.91 -25.15
CA PHE A 415 6.81 -10.89 -24.56
C PHE A 415 7.31 -12.32 -24.70
N TRP A 416 7.55 -12.80 -25.94
CA TRP A 416 7.84 -14.22 -26.19
C TRP A 416 8.85 -14.46 -27.32
N GLY A 417 9.48 -13.41 -27.83
CA GLY A 417 10.53 -13.48 -28.85
C GLY A 417 10.02 -13.38 -30.30
N PRO A 418 10.92 -13.35 -31.30
CA PRO A 418 10.60 -12.95 -32.68
C PRO A 418 9.68 -13.91 -33.44
N ARG A 419 9.64 -15.18 -33.00
CA ARG A 419 8.85 -16.26 -33.61
C ARG A 419 7.46 -16.40 -32.99
N TRP A 420 7.11 -15.55 -32.03
CA TRP A 420 5.80 -15.59 -31.41
C TRP A 420 4.73 -15.01 -32.34
N SER A 421 3.68 -15.79 -32.57
CA SER A 421 2.49 -15.38 -33.30
C SER A 421 1.26 -15.99 -32.65
N VAL A 422 0.22 -15.18 -32.45
CA VAL A 422 -1.06 -15.65 -31.93
C VAL A 422 -2.01 -15.88 -33.10
N GLY A 423 -2.41 -17.14 -33.28
CA GLY A 423 -3.43 -17.52 -34.25
C GLY A 423 -4.84 -17.27 -33.72
N ARG A 424 -5.81 -17.15 -34.63
CA ARG A 424 -7.23 -16.93 -34.27
C ARG A 424 -7.77 -17.98 -33.30
N ASP A 425 -7.47 -19.26 -33.52
CA ASP A 425 -7.99 -20.35 -32.68
C ASP A 425 -7.42 -20.32 -31.27
N ASP A 426 -6.15 -19.95 -31.14
CA ASP A 426 -5.44 -19.78 -29.87
C ASP A 426 -5.99 -18.57 -29.09
N TYR A 427 -6.26 -17.45 -29.76
CA TYR A 427 -6.94 -16.31 -29.16
C TYR A 427 -8.39 -16.63 -28.74
N ASN A 428 -9.12 -17.39 -29.55
CA ASN A 428 -10.48 -17.86 -29.19
C ASN A 428 -10.46 -18.79 -27.97
N ALA A 429 -9.45 -19.66 -27.86
CA ALA A 429 -9.25 -20.49 -26.68
C ALA A 429 -8.94 -19.67 -25.43
N TYR A 430 -8.10 -18.63 -25.57
CA TYR A 430 -7.87 -17.63 -24.53
C TYR A 430 -9.17 -16.92 -24.11
N GLY A 431 -9.97 -16.43 -25.06
CA GLY A 431 -11.25 -15.77 -24.78
C GLY A 431 -12.22 -16.67 -23.99
N ARG A 432 -12.31 -17.96 -24.35
CA ARG A 432 -13.13 -18.96 -23.61
C ARG A 432 -12.60 -19.26 -22.21
N ALA A 433 -11.29 -19.19 -21.98
CA ALA A 433 -10.71 -19.34 -20.65
C ALA A 433 -11.03 -18.11 -19.79
N ARG A 434 -10.86 -16.90 -20.35
CA ARG A 434 -11.17 -15.63 -19.67
C ARG A 434 -12.64 -15.54 -19.29
N SER A 435 -13.57 -15.94 -20.16
CA SER A 435 -15.01 -15.95 -19.84
C SER A 435 -15.40 -16.93 -18.73
N ARG A 436 -14.52 -17.88 -18.37
CA ARG A 436 -14.70 -18.84 -17.28
C ARG A 436 -13.86 -18.49 -16.04
N ASN A 437 -13.21 -17.32 -16.03
CA ASN A 437 -12.25 -16.93 -14.99
C ASN A 437 -11.14 -17.97 -14.79
N ALA A 438 -10.68 -18.60 -15.88
CA ALA A 438 -9.64 -19.63 -15.86
C ALA A 438 -8.35 -19.12 -16.54
N THR A 439 -7.19 -19.46 -15.96
CA THR A 439 -5.89 -19.11 -16.56
C THR A 439 -5.71 -19.87 -17.87
N TYR A 440 -5.42 -19.13 -18.94
CA TYR A 440 -5.07 -19.72 -20.22
C TYR A 440 -3.58 -20.03 -20.31
N TYR A 441 -3.25 -21.30 -20.54
CA TYR A 441 -1.86 -21.76 -20.66
C TYR A 441 -1.40 -22.01 -22.10
N GLY A 442 -2.27 -21.84 -23.10
CA GLY A 442 -1.94 -22.16 -24.49
C GLY A 442 -1.73 -23.64 -24.76
N ASP A 443 -1.83 -24.03 -26.03
CA ASP A 443 -1.53 -25.39 -26.50
C ASP A 443 -0.27 -25.39 -27.37
N ALA A 444 0.74 -26.14 -26.95
CA ALA A 444 1.96 -26.37 -27.72
C ALA A 444 1.86 -27.61 -28.63
N GLY A 445 0.72 -28.29 -28.64
CA GLY A 445 0.49 -29.57 -29.30
C GLY A 445 0.71 -30.75 -28.34
N GLY A 446 -0.01 -31.85 -28.56
CA GLY A 446 0.14 -33.08 -27.77
C GLY A 446 -0.27 -32.95 -26.30
N GLY A 447 -1.12 -31.96 -25.96
CA GLY A 447 -1.58 -31.70 -24.59
C GLY A 447 -0.56 -30.95 -23.72
N GLN A 448 0.52 -30.42 -24.32
CA GLN A 448 1.53 -29.65 -23.60
C GLN A 448 1.13 -28.18 -23.50
N GLN A 449 1.34 -27.60 -22.31
CA GLN A 449 1.14 -26.17 -22.09
C GLN A 449 2.21 -25.36 -22.85
N ARG A 450 1.81 -24.21 -23.40
CA ARG A 450 2.74 -23.27 -24.05
C ARG A 450 3.32 -22.26 -23.06
N TYR A 451 2.48 -21.74 -22.18
CA TYR A 451 2.77 -20.71 -21.19
C TYR A 451 2.65 -21.24 -19.76
N GLY A 452 2.97 -20.42 -18.75
CA GLY A 452 3.04 -20.82 -17.35
C GLY A 452 4.31 -21.61 -17.03
N SER A 453 4.55 -21.93 -15.75
CA SER A 453 5.83 -22.51 -15.31
C SER A 453 6.17 -23.84 -15.97
N GLY A 454 5.16 -24.61 -16.35
CA GLY A 454 5.30 -25.86 -17.09
C GLY A 454 5.45 -25.69 -18.61
N GLY A 455 5.23 -24.49 -19.15
CA GLY A 455 5.06 -24.24 -20.57
C GLY A 455 6.35 -24.26 -21.39
N SER A 456 6.27 -24.75 -22.63
CA SER A 456 7.42 -24.83 -23.54
C SER A 456 8.05 -23.46 -23.87
N ALA A 457 7.23 -22.42 -24.05
CA ALA A 457 7.73 -21.05 -24.30
C ALA A 457 8.37 -20.45 -23.05
N THR A 458 7.76 -20.66 -21.87
CA THR A 458 8.29 -20.20 -20.58
C THR A 458 9.65 -20.81 -20.28
N ARG A 459 9.81 -22.13 -20.43
CA ARG A 459 11.08 -22.82 -20.15
C ARG A 459 12.22 -22.33 -21.05
N SER A 460 11.91 -21.93 -22.27
CA SER A 460 12.90 -21.37 -23.20
C SER A 460 13.30 -19.96 -22.80
N LYS A 461 12.32 -19.08 -22.55
CA LYS A 461 12.57 -17.66 -22.26
C LYS A 461 13.14 -17.43 -20.85
N TYR A 462 12.61 -18.13 -19.86
CA TYR A 462 12.98 -18.01 -18.46
C TYR A 462 13.86 -19.19 -18.00
N ALA A 463 14.71 -19.72 -18.88
CA ALA A 463 15.63 -20.81 -18.54
C ALA A 463 16.56 -20.45 -17.35
N GLY A 464 16.84 -19.15 -17.17
CA GLY A 464 17.63 -18.61 -16.06
C GLY A 464 16.88 -18.40 -14.75
N SER A 465 15.54 -18.57 -14.72
CA SER A 465 14.77 -18.51 -13.47
C SER A 465 15.19 -19.62 -12.53
N GLN A 466 15.33 -19.32 -11.24
CA GLN A 466 15.64 -20.31 -10.21
C GLN A 466 14.53 -21.36 -10.09
N TYR A 467 13.27 -20.94 -10.21
CA TYR A 467 12.15 -21.89 -10.25
C TYR A 467 12.22 -22.83 -11.45
N VAL A 468 12.44 -22.29 -12.66
CA VAL A 468 12.46 -23.11 -13.88
C VAL A 468 13.67 -24.06 -13.89
N SER A 469 14.86 -23.56 -13.54
CA SER A 469 16.10 -24.34 -13.51
C SER A 469 16.11 -25.42 -12.42
N SER A 470 15.44 -25.19 -11.28
CA SER A 470 15.25 -26.19 -10.22
C SER A 470 14.15 -27.22 -10.51
N GLY A 471 13.50 -27.12 -11.68
CA GLY A 471 12.37 -27.98 -12.04
C GLY A 471 11.12 -27.73 -11.18
N GLY A 472 10.94 -26.50 -10.68
CA GLY A 472 9.88 -26.11 -9.74
C GLY A 472 10.19 -26.52 -8.31
N TYR A 473 11.46 -26.49 -7.91
CA TYR A 473 11.93 -26.86 -6.57
C TYR A 473 11.54 -28.28 -6.13
N ARG A 474 11.41 -29.24 -7.07
CA ARG A 474 11.07 -30.65 -6.77
C ARG A 474 12.02 -31.30 -5.77
N ASN A 475 13.26 -30.83 -5.71
CA ASN A 475 14.30 -31.31 -4.81
C ASN A 475 14.47 -30.46 -3.54
N SER A 476 13.66 -29.41 -3.36
CA SER A 476 13.69 -28.61 -2.13
C SER A 476 13.09 -29.39 -0.96
N ARG A 477 13.63 -29.15 0.24
CA ARG A 477 13.14 -29.81 1.45
C ARG A 477 11.71 -29.40 1.74
N TYR A 478 11.36 -28.14 1.47
CA TYR A 478 10.00 -27.62 1.59
C TYR A 478 8.98 -28.36 0.70
N VAL A 479 9.31 -28.59 -0.58
CA VAL A 479 8.39 -29.30 -1.49
C VAL A 479 8.31 -30.79 -1.14
N GLN A 480 9.43 -31.41 -0.80
CA GLN A 480 9.48 -32.84 -0.42
C GLN A 480 8.69 -33.15 0.85
N SER A 481 8.61 -32.20 1.78
CA SER A 481 7.81 -32.32 3.00
C SER A 481 6.34 -31.94 2.82
N GLY A 482 5.86 -31.83 1.57
CA GLY A 482 4.47 -31.52 1.24
C GLY A 482 4.05 -30.11 1.65
N GLY A 483 4.99 -29.15 1.66
CA GLY A 483 4.75 -27.78 2.12
C GLY A 483 4.54 -27.67 3.63
N THR A 484 4.80 -28.74 4.39
CA THR A 484 4.79 -28.74 5.86
C THR A 484 6.23 -28.77 6.37
N TYR A 485 6.55 -28.16 7.51
CA TYR A 485 7.93 -28.16 8.03
C TYR A 485 8.38 -29.52 8.63
N ARG A 486 7.65 -30.61 8.35
CA ARG A 486 7.83 -31.93 8.96
C ARG A 486 9.11 -32.60 8.48
N GLY A 487 9.99 -33.00 9.41
CA GLY A 487 11.27 -33.62 9.09
C GLY A 487 12.38 -32.64 8.64
N SER A 488 12.14 -31.34 8.74
CA SER A 488 13.19 -30.32 8.60
C SER A 488 13.73 -29.92 9.98
N ARG A 489 14.95 -29.35 10.06
CA ARG A 489 15.49 -28.78 11.31
C ARG A 489 14.66 -27.64 11.91
N TYR A 490 13.59 -27.23 11.22
CA TYR A 490 12.66 -26.15 11.54
C TYR A 490 11.31 -26.67 12.03
N GLU A 491 11.16 -27.99 12.22
CA GLU A 491 10.11 -28.52 13.07
C GLU A 491 10.33 -27.96 14.48
N ARG A 492 9.57 -26.92 14.87
CA ARG A 492 9.50 -26.53 16.29
C ARG A 492 9.03 -27.76 17.03
N SER A 493 9.96 -28.37 17.76
CA SER A 493 9.68 -29.46 18.68
C SER A 493 8.75 -28.94 19.77
N THR A 494 7.44 -28.98 19.55
CA THR A 494 6.52 -29.16 20.65
C THR A 494 6.77 -30.56 21.16
N SER A 495 7.61 -30.66 22.19
CA SER A 495 7.67 -31.84 23.03
C SER A 495 6.27 -32.06 23.60
N SER A 496 5.48 -32.87 22.93
CA SER A 496 4.25 -33.43 23.46
C SER A 496 4.44 -34.93 23.49
N GLY A 497 4.55 -35.43 24.72
CA GLY A 497 4.96 -36.78 25.05
C GLY A 497 4.18 -37.85 24.29
N GLY A 498 4.90 -38.90 23.93
CA GLY A 498 4.31 -40.09 23.36
C GLY A 498 3.26 -40.69 24.31
N TYR A 499 2.09 -40.97 23.75
CA TYR A 499 1.28 -42.09 24.18
C TYR A 499 1.11 -43.02 23.00
N ARG A 500 1.85 -44.13 23.06
CA ARG A 500 1.53 -45.36 22.34
C ARG A 500 0.12 -45.79 22.76
N SER A 501 -0.84 -45.77 21.84
CA SER A 501 -2.04 -46.59 21.97
C SER A 501 -2.07 -47.60 20.83
N GLY A 502 -1.97 -48.87 21.22
CA GLY A 502 -1.87 -50.02 20.35
C GLY A 502 -3.08 -50.20 19.44
N GLY A 503 -2.83 -50.94 18.36
CA GLY A 503 -3.82 -51.25 17.36
C GLY A 503 -4.94 -52.17 17.86
N TYR A 504 -6.05 -52.09 17.15
CA TYR A 504 -6.94 -53.21 16.93
C TYR A 504 -7.44 -53.15 15.48
N SER A 505 -7.23 -54.25 14.76
CA SER A 505 -7.77 -54.51 13.43
C SER A 505 -9.10 -55.27 13.53
N ARG A 506 -9.89 -55.22 12.44
CA ARG A 506 -11.14 -55.97 12.13
C ARG A 506 -12.41 -55.34 12.74
N SER A 507 -13.55 -55.25 12.07
CA SER A 507 -14.09 -56.01 10.94
C SER A 507 -15.12 -55.18 10.17
N GLY A 508 -15.17 -55.35 8.85
CA GLY A 508 -16.24 -54.81 8.02
C GLY A 508 -17.54 -55.61 8.16
N SER A 509 -18.65 -54.89 8.11
CA SER A 509 -19.99 -55.45 7.90
C SER A 509 -20.72 -54.59 6.88
N ARG A 510 -20.97 -55.18 5.72
CA ARG A 510 -21.93 -54.73 4.72
C ARG A 510 -23.33 -54.75 5.33
N SER A 511 -24.14 -53.73 5.06
CA SER A 511 -25.59 -53.80 5.20
C SER A 511 -26.23 -53.07 4.03
N SER A 512 -26.90 -53.83 3.17
CA SER A 512 -27.84 -53.33 2.16
C SER A 512 -29.17 -52.99 2.83
N GLY A 513 -29.83 -51.94 2.37
CA GLY A 513 -31.20 -51.66 2.80
C GLY A 513 -31.92 -50.69 1.90
N LYS A 514 -32.53 -51.27 0.85
CA LYS A 514 -33.74 -50.88 0.10
C LYS A 514 -33.79 -49.54 -0.63
#